data_AF-A0A7Y4UEQ6-F1
#
_entry.id   AF-A0A7Y4UEQ6-F1
#
_cell.length_a   1.000
_cell.length_b   1.000
_cell.length_c   1.000
_cell.angle_alpha   90.00
_cell.angle_beta   90.00
_cell.angle_gamma   90.00
#
_symmetry.space_group_name_H-M   'P 1'
#
loop_
_entity.id
_entity.type
_entity.pdbx_description
1 polymer ?
#
loop_
_entity_poly.entity_id
_entity_poly.type
_entity_poly.pdbx_seq_one_letter_code
_entity_poly.pdbx_strand_id
1 'polypeptide(L)'
;METAYVVTGTLTDHSTVTLDEALPLTPMKVRLSVEPLTPAPKRPHDEVIAEIRERQRARGHQPRTREEIDAYLQAERDSWND
;
A
#
# COMPACT_ATOMS: atom_id res chain seq x y z
N MET A 1 -9.04 25.09 24.89
CA MET A 1 -8.90 23.75 24.33
C MET A 1 -7.65 23.76 23.48
N GLU A 2 -6.61 23.04 23.88
CA GLU A 2 -5.41 22.88 23.05
C GLU A 2 -5.74 21.87 21.96
N THR A 3 -5.88 22.33 20.73
CA THR A 3 -6.13 21.48 19.57
C THR A 3 -4.79 20.83 19.18
N ALA A 4 -4.54 19.61 19.64
CA ALA A 4 -3.37 18.85 19.25
C ALA A 4 -3.48 18.48 17.76
N TYR A 5 -2.46 18.81 16.96
CA TYR A 5 -2.37 18.33 15.58
C TYR A 5 -1.92 16.87 15.61
N VAL A 6 -2.79 15.96 15.16
CA VAL A 6 -2.52 14.53 15.14
C VAL A 6 -2.01 14.15 13.76
N VAL A 7 -0.78 13.64 13.70
CA VAL A 7 -0.16 13.11 12.49
C VAL A 7 0.38 11.72 12.78
N THR A 8 0.31 10.83 11.80
CA THR A 8 0.93 9.51 11.88
C THR A 8 2.37 9.58 11.39
N GLY A 9 3.18 8.65 11.89
CA GLY A 9 4.56 8.53 11.47
C GLY A 9 5.08 7.14 11.79
N THR A 10 6.18 6.80 11.15
CA THR A 10 6.87 5.53 11.34
C THR A 10 8.09 5.75 12.22
N LEU A 11 8.18 4.99 13.31
CA LEU A 11 9.38 4.91 14.13
C LEU A 11 10.43 4.08 13.36
N THR A 12 11.42 4.76 12.75
CA THR A 12 12.44 4.12 11.90
C THR A 12 13.54 3.46 12.72
N ASP A 13 13.78 3.96 13.93
CA ASP A 13 14.70 3.44 14.93
C ASP A 13 14.18 3.80 16.34
N HIS A 14 14.90 3.49 17.41
CA HIS A 14 14.45 3.77 18.78
C HIS A 14 14.30 5.26 19.16
N SER A 15 14.69 6.19 18.28
CA SER A 15 14.80 7.62 18.54
C SER A 15 14.21 8.52 17.47
N THR A 16 14.01 8.01 16.25
CA THR A 16 13.60 8.80 15.09
C THR A 16 12.21 8.40 14.61
N VAL A 17 11.27 9.35 14.63
CA VAL A 17 9.95 9.21 14.00
C VAL A 17 9.96 9.99 12.68
N THR A 18 9.76 9.27 11.57
CA THR A 18 9.50 9.87 10.26
C THR A 18 8.01 10.14 10.14
N LEU A 19 7.61 11.40 10.03
CA LEU A 19 6.21 11.77 9.87
C LEU A 19 5.74 11.49 8.44
N ASP A 20 4.50 11.03 8.30
CA ASP A 20 3.90 10.77 7.00
C ASP A 20 3.55 12.09 6.26
N GLU A 21 3.41 13.18 7.02
CA GLU A 21 3.10 14.52 6.53
C GLU A 21 3.92 15.60 7.28
N ALA A 22 4.21 16.71 6.60
CA ALA A 22 4.85 17.86 7.22
C ALA A 22 3.92 18.55 8.22
N LEU A 23 4.46 18.90 9.39
CA LEU A 23 3.73 19.71 10.38
C LEU A 23 3.64 21.16 9.89
N PRO A 24 2.47 21.81 9.94
CA PRO A 24 2.32 23.22 9.57
C PRO A 24 2.81 24.15 10.70
N LEU A 25 4.02 23.92 11.20
CA LEU A 25 4.64 24.64 12.32
C LEU A 25 5.98 25.25 11.89
N THR A 26 6.28 26.44 12.40
CA THR A 26 7.62 27.02 12.31
C THR A 26 8.56 26.32 13.29
N PRO A 27 9.90 26.40 13.11
CA PRO A 27 10.85 25.78 14.03
C PRO A 27 10.63 26.22 15.48
N MET A 28 10.20 25.30 16.34
CA MET A 28 9.91 25.56 17.75
C MET A 28 10.06 24.29 18.60
N LYS A 29 10.05 24.43 19.93
CA LYS A 29 9.99 23.28 20.85
C LYS A 29 8.56 22.73 20.86
N VAL A 30 8.43 21.42 20.67
CA VAL A 30 7.14 20.71 20.67
C VAL A 30 7.14 19.60 21.72
N ARG A 31 5.95 19.27 22.24
CA ARG A 31 5.70 18.09 23.07
C ARG A 31 5.11 17.01 22.17
N LEU A 32 5.71 15.83 22.16
CA LEU A 32 5.24 14.68 21.38
C LEU A 32 4.60 13.65 22.31
N SER A 33 3.45 13.10 21.92
CA SER A 33 2.89 11.88 22.48
C SER A 33 3.06 10.78 21.44
N VAL A 34 3.75 9.69 21.78
CA VAL A 34 3.98 8.57 20.86
C VAL A 34 3.19 7.38 21.37
N GLU A 35 2.22 6.95 20.58
CA GLU A 35 1.39 5.79 20.88
C GLU A 35 1.65 4.71 19.83
N PRO A 36 1.94 3.46 20.25
CA PRO A 36 2.11 2.37 19.30
C PRO A 36 0.76 2.11 18.61
N LEU A 37 0.73 2.34 17.30
CA LEU A 37 -0.43 1.97 16.49
C LEU A 37 -0.38 0.46 16.23
N THR A 38 -1.47 -0.22 16.58
CA THR A 38 -1.64 -1.62 16.18
C THR A 38 -1.79 -1.63 14.67
N PRO A 39 -0.92 -2.35 13.91
CA PRO A 39 -1.07 -2.42 12.48
C PRO A 39 -2.46 -2.97 12.16
N ALA A 40 -3.13 -2.36 11.19
CA ALA A 40 -4.40 -2.88 10.71
C ALA A 40 -4.20 -4.35 10.32
N PRO A 41 -5.16 -5.24 10.68
CA PRO A 41 -5.05 -6.64 10.29
C PRO A 41 -4.95 -6.70 8.77
N LYS A 42 -4.01 -7.52 8.28
CA LYS A 42 -3.92 -7.79 6.84
C LYS A 42 -5.25 -8.35 6.36
N ARG A 43 -5.80 -7.76 5.32
CA ARG A 43 -7.02 -8.27 4.70
C ARG A 43 -6.75 -9.66 4.09
N PRO A 44 -7.73 -10.58 4.14
CA PRO A 44 -7.62 -11.87 3.47
C PRO A 44 -7.28 -11.68 2.00
N HIS A 45 -6.34 -12.48 1.49
CA HIS A 45 -5.91 -12.43 0.09
C HIS A 45 -7.10 -12.47 -0.88
N ASP A 46 -8.03 -13.40 -0.66
CA ASP A 46 -9.15 -13.61 -1.57
C ASP A 46 -10.12 -12.43 -1.60
N GLU A 47 -10.29 -11.73 -0.47
CA GLU A 47 -11.10 -10.50 -0.38
C GLU A 47 -10.48 -9.38 -1.21
N VAL A 48 -9.16 -9.19 -1.10
CA VAL A 48 -8.41 -8.19 -1.87
C VAL A 48 -8.46 -8.50 -3.38
N ILE A 49 -8.29 -9.76 -3.76
CA ILE A 49 -8.37 -10.18 -5.17
C ILE A 49 -9.78 -9.99 -5.73
N ALA A 50 -10.82 -10.30 -4.95
CA ALA A 50 -12.21 -10.07 -5.35
C ALA A 50 -12.49 -8.58 -5.63
N GLU A 51 -12.06 -7.69 -4.73
CA GLU A 51 -12.20 -6.25 -4.90
C GLU A 51 -11.45 -5.72 -6.13
N ILE A 52 -10.21 -6.19 -6.35
CA ILE A 52 -9.43 -5.80 -7.53
C ILE A 52 -10.15 -6.23 -8.81
N ARG A 53 -10.69 -7.46 -8.86
CA ARG A 53 -11.44 -7.95 -10.03
C ARG A 53 -12.70 -7.13 -10.28
N GLU A 54 -13.44 -6.77 -9.25
CA GLU A 54 -14.63 -5.92 -9.37
C GLU A 54 -14.28 -4.54 -9.92
N ARG A 55 -13.24 -3.89 -9.36
CA ARG A 55 -12.76 -2.58 -9.85
C ARG A 55 -12.30 -2.63 -11.29
N GLN A 56 -11.64 -3.70 -11.69
CA GLN A 56 -11.21 -3.89 -13.08
C GLN A 56 -12.41 -4.05 -14.02
N ARG A 57 -13.41 -4.87 -13.65
CA ARG A 57 -14.65 -5.01 -14.42
C ARG A 57 -15.40 -3.69 -14.56
N ALA A 58 -15.50 -2.91 -13.47
CA ALA A 58 -16.15 -1.60 -13.48
C ALA A 58 -15.47 -0.61 -14.45
N ARG A 59 -14.16 -0.76 -14.68
CA ARG A 59 -13.39 0.03 -15.66
C ARG A 59 -13.44 -0.54 -17.08
N GLY A 60 -14.22 -1.61 -17.31
CA GLY A 60 -14.32 -2.29 -18.60
C GLY A 60 -13.07 -3.12 -18.94
N HIS A 61 -12.21 -3.43 -17.97
CA HIS A 61 -11.05 -4.28 -18.23
C HIS A 61 -11.52 -5.70 -18.54
N GLN A 62 -11.11 -6.19 -19.71
CA GLN A 62 -11.33 -7.57 -20.12
C GLN A 62 -10.04 -8.36 -19.87
N PRO A 63 -10.02 -9.25 -18.87
CA PRO A 63 -8.87 -10.09 -18.59
C PRO A 63 -8.64 -11.08 -19.74
N ARG A 64 -7.37 -11.43 -19.96
CA ARG A 64 -7.00 -12.48 -20.90
C ARG A 64 -7.63 -13.80 -20.51
N THR A 65 -8.03 -14.57 -21.51
CA THR A 65 -8.45 -15.96 -21.38
C THR A 65 -7.29 -16.83 -20.93
N ARG A 66 -7.61 -18.03 -20.45
CA ARG A 66 -6.60 -19.00 -20.06
C ARG A 66 -5.70 -19.35 -21.23
N GLU A 67 -6.31 -19.56 -22.40
CA GLU A 67 -5.64 -19.96 -23.63
C GLU A 67 -4.65 -18.87 -24.10
N GLU A 68 -5.05 -17.59 -24.00
CA GLU A 68 -4.16 -16.46 -24.30
C GLU A 68 -2.98 -16.35 -23.33
N ILE A 69 -3.20 -16.65 -22.04
CA ILE A 69 -2.13 -16.68 -21.04
C ILE A 69 -1.19 -17.85 -21.32
N ASP A 70 -1.72 -19.03 -21.58
CA ASP A 70 -0.93 -20.23 -21.84
C ASP A 70 -0.09 -20.06 -23.11
N ALA A 71 -0.66 -19.48 -24.18
CA ALA A 71 0.07 -19.15 -25.41
C ALA A 71 1.18 -18.11 -25.17
N TYR A 72 0.90 -17.07 -24.40
CA TYR A 72 1.90 -16.05 -24.02
C TYR A 72 3.06 -16.67 -23.23
N LEU A 73 2.76 -17.49 -22.23
CA LEU A 73 3.76 -18.16 -21.40
C LEU A 73 4.62 -19.14 -22.20
N GLN A 74 4.02 -19.86 -23.15
CA GLN A 74 4.75 -20.77 -24.02
C GLN A 74 5.71 -20.00 -24.93
N ALA A 75 5.24 -18.93 -25.59
CA ALA A 75 6.09 -18.10 -26.44
C ALA A 75 7.28 -17.49 -25.67
N GLU A 76 7.06 -17.05 -24.42
CA GLU A 76 8.14 -16.51 -23.60
C GLU A 76 9.16 -17.57 -23.20
N ARG A 77 8.73 -18.80 -22.88
CA ARG A 77 9.65 -19.92 -22.61
C ARG A 77 10.45 -20.32 -23.84
N ASP A 78 9.83 -20.34 -25.01
CA ASP A 78 10.50 -20.68 -26.26
C ASP A 78 11.60 -19.66 -26.58
N SER A 79 11.36 -18.37 -26.28
CA SER A 79 12.35 -17.29 -26.47
C SER A 79 13.60 -17.39 -25.59
N TRP A 80 13.57 -18.17 -24.50
CA TRP A 80 14.73 -18.37 -23.63
C TRP A 80 15.63 -19.52 -24.08
N ASN A 81 15.14 -20.36 -25.01
CA ASN A 81 15.85 -21.52 -25.54
C ASN A 81 16.46 -21.25 -26.93
N ASP A 82 16.37 -20.01 -27.43
CA ASP A 82 16.95 -19.50 -28.68
C ASP A 82 18.09 -18.53 -28.37
#